data_AF-A0A356EJF3-F1
#
_entry.id   AF-A0A356EJF3-F1
#
_cell.length_a   1.000
_cell.length_b   1.000
_cell.length_c   1.000
_cell.angle_alpha   90.00
_cell.angle_beta   90.00
_cell.angle_gamma   90.00
#
_symmetry.space_group_name_H-M   'P 1'
#
loop_
_entity.id
_entity.type
_entity.pdbx_description
1 polymer ?
#
loop_
_entity_poly.entity_id
_entity_poly.type
_entity_poly.pdbx_seq_one_letter_code
_entity_poly.pdbx_strand_id
1 'polypeptide(L)' 'MFGIGATELFVVCLVALLLFGNRLPSVMHSLGKGISEFKHGMNEITRDIEE' A
#
# COMPACT_ATOMS: atom_id res chain seq x y z
N MET A 1 -19.12 16.39 7.41
CA MET A 1 -18.44 15.93 8.65
C MET A 1 -17.93 14.48 8.51
N PHE A 2 -17.38 14.11 7.35
CA PHE A 2 -16.95 12.72 7.06
C PHE A 2 -15.63 12.78 6.27
N GLY A 3 -14.56 13.14 6.98
CA GLY A 3 -13.21 13.03 6.48
C GLY A 3 -12.40 12.42 7.61
N ILE A 4 -11.65 11.36 7.33
CA ILE A 4 -10.74 10.77 8.28
C ILE A 4 -9.80 11.89 8.73
N GLY A 5 -9.94 12.31 9.98
CA GLY A 5 -9.15 13.41 10.51
C GLY A 5 -7.68 13.02 10.57
N ALA A 6 -6.77 14.01 10.47
CA ALA A 6 -5.34 13.76 10.68
C ALA A 6 -5.09 13.03 12.03
N THR A 7 -5.90 13.33 13.05
CA THR A 7 -5.88 12.65 14.35
C THR A 7 -6.27 11.17 14.26
N GLU A 8 -7.34 10.82 13.52
CA GLU A 8 -7.77 9.43 13.38
C GLU A 8 -6.73 8.62 12.62
N LEU A 9 -6.17 9.18 11.54
CA LEU A 9 -5.07 8.54 10.81
C LEU A 9 -3.86 8.31 11.72
N PHE A 10 -3.52 9.29 12.56
CA PHE A 10 -2.40 9.17 13.50
C PHE A 10 -2.63 8.05 14.52
N VAL A 11 -3.84 7.91 15.06
CA VAL A 11 -4.20 6.82 15.99
C VAL A 11 -4.10 5.46 15.29
N VAL A 12 -4.61 5.35 14.06
CA VAL A 12 -4.51 4.11 13.27
C VAL A 12 -3.05 3.75 12.99
N CYS A 13 -2.23 4.73 12.59
CA CYS A 13 -0.80 4.53 12.39
C CYS A 13 -0.09 4.09 13.69
N LEU A 14 -0.47 4.66 14.83
CA LEU A 14 0.09 4.28 16.13
C LEU A 14 -0.26 2.82 16.49
N VAL A 15 -1.52 2.41 16.29
CA VAL A 15 -1.95 1.02 16.49
C VAL A 15 -1.21 0.08 15.53
N ALA A 16 -1.10 0.45 14.25
CA ALA A 16 -0.34 -0.33 13.27
C ALA A 16 1.14 -0.46 13.68
N LEU A 17 1.76 0.61 14.19
CA LEU A 17 3.13 0.57 14.69
C LEU A 17 3.28 -0.31 15.94
N LEU A 18 2.29 -0.38 16.84
CA LEU A 18 2.34 -1.29 17.98
C LEU A 18 2.21 -2.75 17.56
N LEU A 19 1.37 -3.05 16.57
CA LEU A 19 1.17 -4.40 16.06
C LEU A 19 2.36 -4.92 15.25
N PHE A 20 2.88 -4.08 14.35
CA PHE A 20 3.90 -4.49 13.39
C PHE A 20 5.31 -4.07 13.82
N GLY A 21 5.46 -3.01 14.61
CA GLY A 21 6.74 -2.49 15.09
C GLY A 21 7.76 -2.31 13.97
N ASN A 22 8.96 -2.85 14.20
CA ASN A 22 10.06 -2.84 13.22
C ASN A 22 9.78 -3.66 11.95
N ARG A 23 8.70 -4.46 11.90
CA ARG A 23 8.32 -5.22 10.70
C ARG A 23 7.48 -4.40 9.74
N LEU A 24 6.88 -3.28 10.17
CA LEU A 24 6.05 -2.42 9.31
C LEU A 24 6.76 -2.00 8.01
N PRO A 25 8.04 -1.55 8.03
CA PRO A 25 8.75 -1.19 6.80
C PRO A 25 8.98 -2.38 5.87
N SER A 26 9.27 -3.56 6.43
CA SER A 26 9.46 -4.78 5.65
C SER A 26 8.16 -5.22 4.98
N VAL A 27 7.02 -5.12 5.68
CA VAL A 27 5.69 -5.45 5.13
C VAL A 27 5.31 -4.45 4.04
N MET A 28 5.48 -3.16 4.29
CA MET A 28 5.24 -2.11 3.28
C MET A 28 6.12 -2.30 2.04
N HIS A 29 7.39 -2.67 2.21
CA HIS A 29 8.31 -2.92 1.09
C HIS A 29 7.88 -4.12 0.25
N SER A 30 7.53 -5.24 0.89
CA SER A 30 7.06 -6.44 0.19
C SER A 30 5.73 -6.21 -0.54
N LEU A 31 4.78 -5.52 0.10
CA LEU A 31 3.51 -5.14 -0.52
C LEU A 31 3.72 -4.16 -1.68
N GLY A 32 4.59 -3.16 -1.50
CA GLY A 32 4.91 -2.17 -2.53
C GLY A 32 5.53 -2.81 -3.77
N LYS A 33 6.44 -3.79 -3.57
CA LYS A 33 6.98 -4.59 -4.69
C LYS A 33 5.90 -5.38 -5.41
N GLY A 34 5.03 -6.09 -4.67
CA GLY A 34 3.93 -6.85 -5.27
C GLY A 34 2.96 -5.98 -6.07
N ILE A 35 2.61 -4.79 -5.54
CA ILE A 35 1.76 -3.83 -6.25
C ILE A 35 2.47 -3.29 -7.51
N SER A 36 3.76 -3.00 -7.42
CA SER A 36 4.54 -2.51 -8.57
C SER A 36 4.64 -3.55 -9.69
N GLU A 37 4.90 -4.81 -9.35
CA GLU A 37 4.95 -5.92 -10.30
C GLU A 37 3.57 -6.18 -10.91
N PHE A 38 2.51 -6.15 -10.08
CA PHE A 38 1.13 -6.28 -10.56
C PHE A 38 0.75 -5.18 -11.55
N LYS A 39 1.08 -3.92 -11.23
CA LYS A 39 0.84 -2.79 -12.12
C LYS A 39 1.61 -2.92 -13.43
N HIS A 40 2.85 -3.41 -13.38
CA HIS A 40 3.66 -3.60 -14.59
C HIS A 40 3.04 -4.67 -15.50
N GLY A 41 2.67 -5.83 -14.95
CA GLY A 41 2.02 -6.90 -15.71
C GLY A 41 0.66 -6.46 -16.30
N MET A 42 -0.15 -5.70 -15.55
CA MET A 42 -1.40 -5.16 -16.09
C MET A 42 -1.18 -4.21 -17.28
N ASN A 43 -0.15 -3.36 -17.21
CA ASN A 43 0.17 -2.42 -18.28
C ASN A 43 0.66 -3.14 -19.55
N GLU A 44 1.42 -4.23 -19.39
CA GLU A 44 1.86 -5.07 -20.51
C GLU A 44 0.66 -5.72 -21.21
N ILE A 45 -0.24 -6.35 -20.44
CA ILE A 45 -1.48 -6.94 -20.96
C ILE A 45 -2.37 -5.91 -21.65
N THR A 46 -2.48 -4.70 -21.10
CA THR A 46 -3.31 -3.63 -21.70
C THR A 46 -2.74 -3.21 -23.05
N ARG A 47 -1.42 -3.12 -23.18
CA ARG A 47 -0.75 -2.78 -24.45
C ARG A 47 -0.95 -3.86 -25.51
N ASP A 48 -0.86 -5.13 -25.12
CA ASP A 48 -1.08 -6.26 -26.03
C ASP A 48 -2.54 -6.35 -26.54
N ILE A 49 -3.50 -5.78 -25.80
CA ILE A 49 -4.92 -5.72 -26.19
C ILE A 49 -5.21 -4.51 -27.11
N GLU A 50 -4.41 -3.46 -27.02
CA GLU A 50 -4.56 -2.23 -27.82
C GLU A 50 -3.84 -2.28 -29.19
N GLU A 51 -2.90 -3.22 -29.38
CA GLU A 51 -2.32 -3.59 -30.69
C GLU A 51 -3.18 -4.60 -31.46
#